data_AF-A0A820TWU3-F1
#
_entry.id   AF-A0A820TWU3-F1
#
_cell.length_a   1.000
_cell.length_b   1.000
_cell.length_c   1.000
_cell.angle_alpha   90.00
_cell.angle_beta   90.00
_cell.angle_gamma   90.00
#
_symmetry.space_group_name_H-M   'P 1'
#
loop_
_entity.id
_entity.type
_entity.pdbx_description
1 polymer ?
#
loop_
_entity_poly.entity_id
_entity_poly.type
_entity_poly.pdbx_seq_one_letter_code
_entity_poly.pdbx_strand_id
1 'polypeptide(L)'
;MSYALYVRAKNGQNVANDASQLFQKTGFNKLSLEALGWLLIALSTDTNNAKKPTIETIYKHLKGKVSETSETANFTTSYGDDGQSVMLHSDRRTDAILLESLLYIDPNSTLCTKLCKGLQAHKVKGAWKSTQENCFVLIALDKYFHIKEKETPDFVANIWLDNDYCGQHRYTGQTTNTHVVNIPMKAILSPSSNADDNNKNLILHKEGSGRLYYRIGLNYAPSNLHLNAVNFGFKVERTYIAVDDSSHVKKQSDGTWKFKLNEKIKVILTMITTQRRYHIALVDYLPAGCEPLNTKLKGTITGDTESSVSRSKRDVFCCASTKVFR
;
A
#
# COMPACT_ATOMS: atom_id res chain seq x y z
N MET A 1 16.33 -19.06 -17.78
CA MET A 1 16.88 -20.15 -16.95
C MET A 1 16.13 -20.32 -15.64
N SER A 2 15.97 -19.29 -14.80
CA SER A 2 15.25 -19.41 -13.51
C SER A 2 13.81 -19.94 -13.64
N TYR A 3 13.06 -19.49 -14.67
CA TYR A 3 11.72 -20.01 -14.94
C TYR A 3 11.71 -21.52 -15.26
N ALA A 4 12.69 -22.01 -16.03
CA ALA A 4 12.80 -23.44 -16.35
C ALA A 4 13.06 -24.29 -15.10
N LEU A 5 13.91 -23.81 -14.19
CA LEU A 5 14.14 -24.46 -12.89
C LEU A 5 12.88 -24.46 -12.04
N TYR A 6 12.12 -23.36 -12.02
CA TYR A 6 10.81 -23.30 -11.35
C TYR A 6 9.83 -24.34 -11.91
N VAL A 7 9.71 -24.46 -13.24
CA VAL A 7 8.81 -25.46 -13.86
C VAL A 7 9.26 -26.89 -13.52
N ARG A 8 10.57 -27.18 -13.57
CA ARG A 8 11.12 -28.48 -13.17
C ARG A 8 10.85 -28.80 -11.70
N ALA A 9 11.00 -27.82 -10.81
CA ALA A 9 10.68 -27.94 -9.39
C ALA A 9 9.19 -28.23 -9.18
N LYS A 10 8.29 -27.57 -9.92
CA LYS A 10 6.84 -27.84 -9.89
C LYS A 10 6.48 -29.24 -10.37
N ASN A 11 7.28 -29.82 -11.26
CA ASN A 11 7.15 -31.21 -11.70
C ASN A 11 7.82 -32.22 -10.73
N GLY A 12 8.17 -31.80 -9.51
CA GLY A 12 8.72 -32.69 -8.48
C GLY A 12 10.20 -33.03 -8.63
N GLN A 13 10.92 -32.39 -9.56
CA GLN A 13 12.36 -32.60 -9.72
C GLN A 13 13.15 -31.83 -8.66
N ASN A 14 14.12 -32.48 -8.01
CA ASN A 14 15.09 -31.79 -7.17
C ASN A 14 16.10 -31.04 -8.05
N VAL A 15 16.01 -29.71 -8.06
CA VAL A 15 16.83 -28.81 -8.88
C VAL A 15 17.60 -27.80 -8.02
N ALA A 16 17.72 -28.07 -6.73
CA ALA A 16 18.32 -27.13 -5.79
C ALA A 16 19.80 -26.86 -6.06
N ASN A 17 20.56 -27.86 -6.55
CA ASN A 17 21.96 -27.69 -6.94
C ASN A 17 22.11 -26.79 -8.18
N ASP A 18 21.31 -27.03 -9.23
CA ASP A 18 21.28 -26.20 -10.44
C ASP A 18 20.90 -24.75 -10.10
N ALA A 19 19.91 -24.55 -9.23
CA ALA A 19 19.48 -23.24 -8.77
C ALA A 19 20.58 -22.51 -7.98
N SER A 20 21.29 -23.23 -7.10
CA SER A 20 22.41 -22.68 -6.33
C SER A 20 23.57 -22.28 -7.24
N GLN A 21 23.92 -23.10 -8.23
CA GLN A 21 24.97 -22.78 -9.20
C GLN A 21 24.60 -21.57 -10.06
N LEU A 22 23.35 -21.50 -10.53
CA LEU A 22 22.85 -20.36 -11.30
C LEU A 22 22.94 -19.06 -10.49
N PHE A 23 22.55 -19.11 -9.22
CA PHE A 23 22.64 -17.96 -8.32
C PHE A 23 24.09 -17.52 -8.08
N GLN A 24 25.00 -18.45 -7.79
CA GLN A 24 26.43 -18.16 -7.60
C GLN A 24 27.08 -17.54 -8.85
N LYS A 25 26.73 -18.02 -10.05
CA LYS A 25 27.28 -17.50 -11.31
C LYS A 25 26.76 -16.10 -11.65
N THR A 26 25.51 -15.80 -11.31
CA THR A 26 24.80 -14.62 -11.82
C THR A 26 24.76 -13.47 -10.81
N GLY A 27 24.55 -13.79 -9.54
CA GLY A 27 24.40 -12.83 -8.45
C GLY A 27 23.16 -11.92 -8.56
N PHE A 28 22.99 -11.05 -7.57
CA PHE A 28 21.83 -10.15 -7.47
C PHE A 28 21.75 -9.10 -8.59
N ASN A 29 22.89 -8.64 -9.12
CA ASN A 29 22.92 -7.52 -10.06
C ASN A 29 22.31 -7.85 -11.43
N LYS A 30 22.29 -9.14 -11.81
CA LYS A 30 21.81 -9.60 -13.11
C LYS A 30 20.47 -10.33 -13.03
N LEU A 31 20.03 -10.73 -11.84
CA LEU A 31 18.76 -11.42 -11.64
C LEU A 31 17.65 -10.42 -11.34
N SER A 32 16.55 -10.49 -12.08
CA SER A 32 15.34 -9.74 -11.75
C SER A 32 14.68 -10.29 -10.48
N LEU A 33 13.81 -9.50 -9.86
CA LEU A 33 13.06 -9.92 -8.68
C LEU A 33 12.18 -11.16 -8.97
N GLU A 34 11.58 -11.25 -10.16
CA GLU A 34 10.85 -12.45 -10.62
C GLU A 34 11.76 -13.68 -10.66
N ALA A 35 12.97 -13.52 -11.24
CA ALA A 35 13.94 -14.60 -11.33
C ALA A 35 14.40 -15.09 -9.96
N LEU A 36 14.53 -14.18 -8.99
CA LEU A 36 14.82 -14.53 -7.60
C LEU A 36 13.64 -15.29 -6.95
N GLY A 37 12.39 -14.88 -7.19
CA GLY A 37 11.22 -15.60 -6.69
C GLY A 37 11.11 -17.03 -7.23
N TRP A 38 11.37 -17.24 -8.51
CA TRP A 38 11.44 -18.58 -9.11
C TRP A 38 12.60 -19.41 -8.57
N LEU A 39 13.78 -18.79 -8.38
CA LEU A 39 14.94 -19.45 -7.80
C LEU A 39 14.68 -19.89 -6.36
N LEU A 40 13.99 -19.08 -5.57
CA LEU A 40 13.59 -19.40 -4.22
C LEU A 40 12.77 -20.70 -4.14
N ILE A 41 11.81 -20.86 -5.05
CA ILE A 41 11.02 -22.11 -5.18
C ILE A 41 11.92 -23.28 -5.60
N ALA A 42 12.81 -23.08 -6.57
CA ALA A 42 13.74 -24.13 -7.02
C ALA A 42 14.71 -24.57 -5.92
N LEU A 43 15.27 -23.63 -5.14
CA LEU A 43 16.14 -23.91 -4.00
C LEU A 43 15.41 -24.66 -2.88
N SER A 44 14.10 -24.42 -2.72
CA SER A 44 13.27 -25.11 -1.72
C SER A 44 13.05 -26.60 -2.01
N THR A 45 13.46 -27.10 -3.18
CA THR A 45 13.43 -28.55 -3.50
C THR A 45 14.54 -29.35 -2.80
N ASP A 46 15.45 -28.68 -2.10
CA ASP A 46 16.52 -29.33 -1.35
C ASP A 46 15.99 -30.08 -0.12
N THR A 47 16.10 -31.41 -0.12
CA THR A 47 15.69 -32.26 0.99
C THR A 47 16.62 -32.19 2.19
N ASN A 48 17.88 -31.76 1.98
CA ASN A 48 18.92 -31.80 3.02
C ASN A 48 19.08 -30.45 3.74
N ASN A 49 18.26 -29.45 3.41
CA ASN A 49 18.33 -28.08 3.94
C ASN A 49 19.71 -27.38 3.76
N ALA A 50 20.59 -27.92 2.92
CA ALA A 50 21.91 -27.35 2.63
C ALA A 50 21.82 -25.99 1.93
N LYS A 51 20.73 -25.72 1.19
CA LYS A 51 20.51 -24.43 0.50
C LYS A 51 19.82 -23.36 1.37
N LYS A 52 19.49 -23.67 2.63
CA LYS A 52 18.82 -22.73 3.54
C LYS A 52 19.56 -21.38 3.68
N PRO A 53 20.91 -21.32 3.80
CA PRO A 53 21.62 -20.04 3.88
C PRO A 53 21.47 -19.18 2.61
N THR A 54 21.42 -19.82 1.43
CA THR A 54 21.19 -19.11 0.15
C THR A 54 19.77 -18.57 0.07
N ILE A 55 18.78 -19.35 0.51
CA ILE A 55 17.38 -18.92 0.61
C ILE A 55 17.26 -17.71 1.54
N GLU A 56 17.86 -17.75 2.72
CA GLU A 56 17.85 -16.64 3.69
C GLU A 56 18.52 -15.39 3.13
N THR A 57 19.62 -15.54 2.39
CA THR A 57 20.32 -14.43 1.75
C THR A 57 19.45 -13.75 0.69
N ILE A 58 18.81 -14.53 -0.18
CA ILE A 58 17.88 -13.99 -1.19
C ILE A 58 16.66 -13.36 -0.50
N TYR A 59 16.12 -13.99 0.54
CA TYR A 59 14.97 -13.45 1.26
C TYR A 59 15.29 -12.11 1.93
N LYS A 60 16.46 -11.99 2.56
CA LYS A 60 16.94 -10.71 3.12
C LYS A 60 17.09 -9.63 2.05
N HIS A 61 17.60 -10.00 0.87
CA HIS A 61 17.69 -9.07 -0.26
C HIS A 61 16.29 -8.57 -0.69
N LEU A 62 15.31 -9.47 -0.80
CA LEU A 62 13.93 -9.11 -1.13
C LEU A 62 13.31 -8.19 -0.08
N LYS A 63 13.51 -8.47 1.23
CA LYS A 63 13.06 -7.57 2.31
C LYS A 63 13.65 -6.17 2.19
N GLY A 64 14.87 -6.02 1.67
CA GLY A 64 15.48 -4.70 1.42
C GLY A 64 14.89 -3.96 0.21
N LYS A 65 14.11 -4.63 -0.65
CA LYS A 65 13.54 -4.08 -1.89
C LYS A 65 12.02 -3.90 -1.83
N VAL A 66 11.36 -4.40 -0.79
CA VAL A 66 9.91 -4.29 -0.64
C VAL A 66 9.52 -2.86 -0.26
N SER A 67 8.50 -2.34 -0.93
CA SER A 67 7.80 -1.13 -0.52
C SER A 67 6.62 -1.54 0.35
N GLU A 68 6.79 -1.40 1.66
CA GLU A 68 5.79 -1.80 2.64
C GLU A 68 5.09 -0.59 3.26
N THR A 69 3.76 -0.71 3.40
CA THR A 69 2.91 0.22 4.12
C THR A 69 2.24 -0.49 5.28
N SER A 70 1.44 0.23 6.08
CA SER A 70 0.62 -0.40 7.13
C SER A 70 -0.34 -1.44 6.56
N GLU A 71 -0.89 -1.20 5.37
CA GLU A 71 -1.93 -2.04 4.78
C GLU A 71 -1.44 -3.03 3.70
N THR A 72 -0.55 -2.59 2.82
CA THR A 72 -0.14 -3.36 1.63
C THR A 72 1.37 -3.38 1.46
N ALA A 73 1.87 -4.36 0.73
CA ALA A 73 3.26 -4.43 0.27
C ALA A 73 3.29 -4.59 -1.25
N ASN A 74 4.32 -4.05 -1.89
CA ASN A 74 4.59 -4.27 -3.30
C ASN A 74 6.08 -4.18 -3.59
N PHE A 75 6.47 -4.74 -4.72
CA PHE A 75 7.78 -4.60 -5.32
C PHE A 75 7.66 -3.72 -6.55
N THR A 76 8.56 -2.73 -6.66
CA THR A 76 8.66 -1.91 -7.86
C THR A 76 9.83 -2.43 -8.68
N THR A 77 9.57 -2.71 -9.95
CA THR A 77 10.57 -3.20 -10.89
C THR A 77 10.84 -2.14 -11.95
N SER A 78 12.10 -1.91 -12.27
CA SER A 78 12.50 -1.08 -13.41
C SER A 78 13.06 -1.99 -14.50
N TYR A 79 12.26 -2.20 -15.55
CA TYR A 79 12.77 -2.67 -16.83
C TYR A 79 12.83 -1.46 -17.76
N GLY A 80 13.90 -1.32 -18.55
CA GLY A 80 13.90 -0.36 -19.66
C GLY A 80 12.69 -0.62 -20.56
N ASP A 81 12.09 0.45 -21.11
CA ASP A 81 10.81 0.40 -21.84
C ASP A 81 10.78 -0.70 -22.94
N ASP A 82 11.93 -1.00 -23.56
CA ASP A 82 12.05 -1.99 -24.64
C ASP A 82 11.97 -3.46 -24.17
N GLY A 83 12.27 -3.75 -22.91
CA GLY A 83 12.33 -5.12 -22.38
C GLY A 83 11.02 -5.63 -21.76
N GLN A 84 10.12 -4.73 -21.36
CA GLN A 84 8.89 -5.08 -20.64
C GLN A 84 7.91 -5.87 -21.51
N SER A 85 7.67 -5.40 -22.73
CA SER A 85 6.73 -6.02 -23.67
C SER A 85 7.23 -7.39 -24.16
N VAL A 86 8.54 -7.54 -24.38
CA VAL A 86 9.14 -8.80 -24.84
C VAL A 86 9.12 -9.86 -23.75
N MET A 87 9.38 -9.48 -22.49
CA MET A 87 9.37 -10.39 -21.35
C MET A 87 7.98 -10.56 -20.71
N LEU A 88 6.96 -9.89 -21.27
CA LEU A 88 5.61 -9.80 -20.72
C LEU A 88 5.59 -9.47 -19.22
N HIS A 89 6.51 -8.58 -18.83
CA HIS A 89 6.82 -8.28 -17.45
C HIS A 89 5.85 -7.24 -16.86
N SER A 90 5.57 -7.35 -15.57
CA SER A 90 4.90 -6.30 -14.81
C SER A 90 5.20 -6.37 -13.31
N ASP A 91 5.04 -5.23 -12.64
CA ASP A 91 5.15 -5.14 -11.17
C ASP A 91 4.21 -6.15 -10.48
N ARG A 92 2.98 -6.32 -10.99
CA ARG A 92 1.97 -7.21 -10.39
C ARG A 92 2.30 -8.69 -10.57
N ARG A 93 2.85 -9.07 -11.72
CA ARG A 93 3.35 -10.43 -11.93
C ARG A 93 4.51 -10.74 -10.97
N THR A 94 5.40 -9.77 -10.78
CA THR A 94 6.49 -9.87 -9.81
C THR A 94 5.96 -10.08 -8.39
N ASP A 95 5.00 -9.26 -7.97
CA ASP A 95 4.35 -9.39 -6.65
C ASP A 95 3.72 -10.78 -6.45
N ALA A 96 3.07 -11.33 -7.48
CA ALA A 96 2.45 -12.65 -7.44
C ALA A 96 3.47 -13.79 -7.32
N ILE A 97 4.53 -13.78 -8.14
CA ILE A 97 5.60 -14.78 -8.07
C ILE A 97 6.30 -14.73 -6.71
N LEU A 98 6.55 -13.53 -6.20
CA LEU A 98 7.18 -13.35 -4.89
C LEU A 98 6.25 -13.83 -3.77
N LEU A 99 4.95 -13.52 -3.81
CA LEU A 99 3.96 -14.06 -2.88
C LEU A 99 3.98 -15.59 -2.87
N GLU A 100 3.96 -16.22 -4.04
CA GLU A 100 4.00 -17.67 -4.17
C GLU A 100 5.27 -18.27 -3.55
N SER A 101 6.43 -17.64 -3.79
CA SER A 101 7.72 -18.06 -3.24
C SER A 101 7.78 -17.90 -1.72
N LEU A 102 7.24 -16.81 -1.18
CA LEU A 102 7.20 -16.56 0.26
C LEU A 102 6.30 -17.56 0.96
N LEU A 103 5.17 -17.92 0.36
CA LEU A 103 4.30 -18.97 0.86
C LEU A 103 4.97 -20.34 0.92
N TYR A 104 6.02 -20.61 0.13
CA TYR A 104 6.82 -21.84 0.25
C TYR A 104 7.84 -21.76 1.39
N ILE A 105 8.54 -20.64 1.52
CA ILE A 105 9.73 -20.53 2.39
C ILE A 105 9.39 -20.07 3.79
N ASP A 106 8.56 -19.04 3.90
CA ASP A 106 8.12 -18.46 5.17
C ASP A 106 6.63 -18.13 5.07
N PRO A 107 5.76 -19.15 5.15
CA PRO A 107 4.33 -18.92 5.09
C PRO A 107 3.89 -17.97 6.21
N ASN A 108 4.54 -17.95 7.37
CA ASN A 108 4.15 -17.15 8.53
C ASN A 108 4.50 -15.65 8.41
N SER A 109 5.27 -15.26 7.39
CA SER A 109 5.59 -13.87 7.12
C SER A 109 4.35 -12.97 7.02
N THR A 110 4.38 -11.82 7.70
CA THR A 110 3.36 -10.78 7.57
C THR A 110 3.29 -10.21 6.15
N LEU A 111 4.39 -10.28 5.39
CA LEU A 111 4.48 -9.84 4.00
C LEU A 111 3.52 -10.60 3.09
N CYS A 112 3.30 -11.89 3.33
CA CYS A 112 2.37 -12.70 2.51
C CYS A 112 0.97 -12.07 2.48
N THR A 113 0.46 -11.68 3.65
CA THR A 113 -0.86 -11.04 3.77
C THR A 113 -0.88 -9.67 3.11
N LYS A 114 0.18 -8.86 3.28
CA LYS A 114 0.27 -7.52 2.69
C LYS A 114 0.41 -7.54 1.17
N LEU A 115 1.13 -8.52 0.61
CA LEU A 115 1.23 -8.73 -0.83
C LEU A 115 -0.09 -9.22 -1.41
N CYS A 116 -0.74 -10.20 -0.76
CA CYS A 116 -2.07 -10.67 -1.16
C CYS A 116 -3.09 -9.52 -1.19
N LYS A 117 -3.15 -8.71 -0.11
CA LYS A 117 -4.02 -7.52 -0.06
C LYS A 117 -3.65 -6.49 -1.14
N GLY A 118 -2.34 -6.28 -1.37
CA GLY A 118 -1.84 -5.42 -2.45
C GLY A 118 -2.37 -5.87 -3.82
N LEU A 119 -2.17 -7.14 -4.17
CA LEU A 119 -2.68 -7.72 -5.43
C LEU A 119 -4.18 -7.54 -5.58
N GLN A 120 -4.97 -7.85 -4.54
CA GLN A 120 -6.43 -7.70 -4.56
C GLN A 120 -6.88 -6.24 -4.75
N ALA A 121 -6.18 -5.28 -4.15
CA ALA A 121 -6.47 -3.84 -4.30
C ALA A 121 -6.26 -3.33 -5.74
N HIS A 122 -5.50 -4.06 -6.57
CA HIS A 122 -5.25 -3.71 -7.97
C HIS A 122 -6.21 -4.33 -8.97
N LYS A 123 -7.19 -5.09 -8.49
CA LYS A 123 -8.21 -5.71 -9.34
C LYS A 123 -9.18 -4.67 -9.86
N VAL A 124 -9.29 -4.55 -11.18
CA VAL A 124 -10.24 -3.66 -11.86
C VAL A 124 -11.25 -4.53 -12.59
N LYS A 125 -12.54 -4.39 -12.26
CA LYS A 125 -13.63 -5.20 -12.85
C LYS A 125 -13.37 -6.72 -12.83
N GLY A 126 -12.72 -7.20 -11.77
CA GLY A 126 -12.44 -8.63 -11.59
C GLY A 126 -11.13 -9.13 -12.22
N ALA A 127 -10.37 -8.28 -12.91
CA ALA A 127 -9.12 -8.68 -13.56
C ALA A 127 -7.95 -7.73 -13.26
N TRP A 128 -6.74 -8.21 -13.54
CA TRP A 128 -5.51 -7.42 -13.62
C TRP A 128 -5.21 -7.09 -15.09
N LYS A 129 -4.16 -6.29 -15.33
CA LYS A 129 -3.98 -5.56 -16.59
C LYS A 129 -3.74 -6.47 -17.81
N SER A 130 -3.09 -7.63 -17.60
CA SER A 130 -2.68 -8.54 -18.67
C SER A 130 -3.01 -9.99 -18.37
N THR A 131 -3.04 -10.84 -19.40
CA THR A 131 -3.25 -12.28 -19.26
C THR A 131 -2.16 -12.95 -18.42
N GLN A 132 -0.91 -12.50 -18.55
CA GLN A 132 0.22 -12.98 -17.75
C GLN A 132 0.06 -12.60 -16.28
N GLU A 133 -0.32 -11.35 -15.98
CA GLU A 133 -0.65 -10.94 -14.62
C GLU A 133 -1.75 -11.81 -14.02
N ASN A 134 -2.87 -11.97 -14.74
CA ASN A 134 -4.00 -12.76 -14.27
C ASN A 134 -3.57 -14.19 -13.91
N CYS A 135 -2.79 -14.85 -14.79
CA CYS A 135 -2.35 -16.22 -14.57
C CYS A 135 -1.54 -16.37 -13.27
N PHE A 136 -0.47 -15.59 -13.11
CA PHE A 136 0.40 -15.69 -11.94
C PHE A 136 -0.29 -15.23 -10.65
N VAL A 137 -1.13 -14.19 -10.72
CA VAL A 137 -1.90 -13.73 -9.55
C VAL A 137 -2.89 -14.80 -9.10
N LEU A 138 -3.61 -15.45 -10.01
CA LEU A 138 -4.54 -16.52 -9.66
C LEU A 138 -3.82 -17.71 -9.02
N ILE A 139 -2.67 -18.14 -9.57
CA ILE A 139 -1.85 -19.20 -8.97
C ILE A 139 -1.42 -18.83 -7.55
N ALA A 140 -0.94 -17.60 -7.36
CA ALA A 140 -0.47 -17.14 -6.05
C ALA A 140 -1.62 -17.02 -5.03
N LEU A 141 -2.79 -16.54 -5.44
CA LEU A 141 -3.97 -16.39 -4.58
C LEU A 141 -4.61 -17.75 -4.23
N ASP A 142 -4.67 -18.69 -5.18
CA ASP A 142 -5.11 -20.06 -4.93
C ASP A 142 -4.21 -20.72 -3.87
N LYS A 143 -2.89 -20.56 -4.02
CA LYS A 143 -1.93 -21.08 -3.06
C LYS A 143 -2.02 -20.38 -1.70
N TYR A 144 -2.25 -19.06 -1.69
CA TYR A 144 -2.50 -18.32 -0.46
C TYR A 144 -3.71 -18.89 0.27
N PHE A 145 -4.81 -19.13 -0.44
CA PHE A 145 -6.04 -19.68 0.10
C PHE A 145 -5.79 -21.05 0.76
N HIS A 146 -5.15 -21.98 0.06
CA HIS A 146 -4.85 -23.32 0.60
C HIS A 146 -3.88 -23.35 1.78
N ILE A 147 -3.07 -22.30 1.99
CA ILE A 147 -2.10 -22.22 3.09
C ILE A 147 -2.61 -21.39 4.26
N LYS A 148 -3.27 -20.25 3.99
CA LYS A 148 -3.69 -19.28 5.01
C LYS A 148 -5.15 -19.37 5.39
N GLU A 149 -6.00 -19.77 4.45
CA GLU A 149 -7.45 -19.86 4.59
C GLU A 149 -7.94 -21.32 4.56
N LYS A 150 -7.04 -22.28 4.85
CA LYS A 150 -7.36 -23.72 4.86
C LYS A 150 -8.48 -24.06 5.84
N GLU A 151 -8.45 -23.44 7.02
CA GLU A 151 -9.46 -23.63 8.05
C GLU A 151 -10.72 -22.85 7.69
N THR A 152 -11.86 -23.54 7.66
CA THR A 152 -13.14 -22.86 7.53
C THR A 152 -13.40 -22.04 8.80
N PRO A 153 -13.72 -20.73 8.68
CA PRO A 153 -13.99 -19.91 9.85
C PRO A 153 -15.15 -20.46 10.68
N ASP A 154 -14.89 -20.69 11.97
CA ASP A 154 -15.91 -20.90 12.99
C ASP A 154 -15.37 -20.32 14.30
N PHE A 155 -15.58 -19.03 14.48
CA PHE A 155 -15.04 -18.31 15.62
C PHE A 155 -15.93 -17.15 16.04
N VAL A 156 -15.79 -16.73 17.30
CA VAL A 156 -16.38 -15.51 17.85
C VAL A 156 -15.27 -14.49 18.07
N ALA A 157 -15.47 -13.29 17.55
CA ALA A 157 -14.62 -12.13 17.82
C ALA A 157 -15.34 -11.22 18.81
N ASN A 158 -14.75 -11.06 19.99
CA ASN A 158 -15.28 -10.22 21.06
C ASN A 158 -14.39 -8.98 21.23
N ILE A 159 -15.01 -7.85 21.52
CA ILE A 159 -14.35 -6.54 21.62
C ILE A 159 -14.72 -5.91 22.96
N TRP A 160 -13.70 -5.44 23.69
CA TRP A 160 -13.86 -4.69 24.93
C TRP A 160 -12.99 -3.45 24.93
N LEU A 161 -13.43 -2.45 25.70
CA LEU A 161 -12.66 -1.28 26.06
C LEU A 161 -12.45 -1.33 27.58
N ASP A 162 -11.23 -1.65 28.01
CA ASP A 162 -10.95 -2.11 29.37
C ASP A 162 -11.87 -3.28 29.75
N ASN A 163 -12.74 -3.08 30.75
CA ASN A 163 -13.73 -4.04 31.20
C ASN A 163 -15.10 -3.86 30.51
N ASP A 164 -15.29 -2.79 29.73
CA ASP A 164 -16.56 -2.48 29.08
C ASP A 164 -16.71 -3.28 27.78
N TYR A 165 -17.72 -4.15 27.75
CA TYR A 165 -18.04 -4.93 26.55
C TYR A 165 -18.58 -4.03 25.44
N CYS A 166 -17.88 -4.01 24.30
CA CYS A 166 -18.22 -3.18 23.14
C CYS A 166 -19.00 -3.93 22.06
N GLY A 167 -18.93 -5.27 22.07
CA GLY A 167 -19.71 -6.12 21.16
C GLY A 167 -19.00 -7.41 20.77
N GLN A 168 -19.73 -8.29 20.10
CA GLN A 168 -19.20 -9.51 19.51
C GLN A 168 -19.77 -9.77 18.13
N HIS A 169 -19.02 -10.54 17.34
CA HIS A 169 -19.47 -11.05 16.06
C HIS A 169 -19.05 -12.51 15.92
N ARG A 170 -20.02 -13.37 15.57
CA ARG A 170 -19.75 -14.75 15.21
C ARG A 170 -19.55 -14.86 13.70
N TYR A 171 -18.49 -15.56 13.32
CA TYR A 171 -18.17 -15.89 11.95
C TYR A 171 -18.34 -17.39 11.76
N THR A 172 -19.11 -17.79 10.76
CA THR A 172 -19.33 -19.19 10.43
C THR A 172 -19.29 -19.35 8.91
N GLY A 173 -18.43 -20.25 8.43
CA GLY A 173 -18.18 -20.42 7.01
C GLY A 173 -17.35 -19.29 6.41
N GLN A 174 -17.12 -19.38 5.11
CA GLN A 174 -16.37 -18.37 4.36
C GLN A 174 -17.35 -17.30 3.86
N THR A 175 -17.16 -16.07 4.32
CA THR A 175 -18.00 -14.93 3.94
C THR A 175 -17.14 -13.70 3.69
N THR A 176 -17.60 -12.83 2.80
CA THR A 176 -17.02 -11.50 2.56
C THR A 176 -17.67 -10.42 3.42
N ASN A 177 -18.58 -10.79 4.31
CA ASN A 177 -19.29 -9.85 5.17
C ASN A 177 -18.30 -9.15 6.11
N THR A 178 -18.46 -7.84 6.21
CA THR A 178 -17.72 -7.00 7.13
C THR A 178 -18.64 -6.52 8.23
N HIS A 179 -18.11 -6.48 9.44
CA HIS A 179 -18.80 -5.98 10.61
C HIS A 179 -18.04 -4.80 11.18
N VAL A 180 -18.77 -3.79 11.65
CA VAL A 180 -18.21 -2.55 12.16
C VAL A 180 -18.75 -2.30 13.55
N VAL A 181 -17.85 -2.10 14.51
CA VAL A 181 -18.17 -1.65 15.86
C VAL A 181 -17.64 -0.23 16.01
N ASN A 182 -18.54 0.71 16.33
CA ASN A 182 -18.19 2.10 16.54
C ASN A 182 -18.18 2.40 18.04
N ILE A 183 -17.00 2.75 18.56
CA ILE A 183 -16.83 3.18 19.95
C ILE A 183 -16.82 4.72 19.95
N PRO A 184 -17.74 5.38 20.68
CA PRO A 184 -17.80 6.84 20.70
C PRO A 184 -16.58 7.42 21.42
N MET A 185 -16.04 8.54 20.94
CA MET A 185 -14.91 9.23 21.57
C MET A 185 -15.16 9.56 23.04
N LYS A 186 -16.41 9.83 23.44
CA LYS A 186 -16.78 10.06 24.85
C LYS A 186 -16.45 8.85 25.74
N ALA A 187 -16.62 7.62 25.25
CA ALA A 187 -16.25 6.42 26.00
C ALA A 187 -14.73 6.29 26.12
N ILE A 188 -14.00 6.61 25.05
CA ILE A 188 -12.53 6.59 25.03
C ILE A 188 -11.93 7.61 26.01
N LEU A 189 -12.55 8.79 26.12
CA LEU A 189 -12.11 9.88 27.01
C LEU A 189 -12.61 9.76 28.46
N SER A 190 -13.50 8.80 28.74
CA SER A 190 -13.95 8.57 30.11
C SER A 190 -12.81 8.02 30.96
N PRO A 191 -12.84 8.18 32.30
CA PRO A 191 -11.80 7.62 33.16
C PRO A 191 -11.58 6.12 32.89
N SER A 192 -10.32 5.72 32.83
CA SER A 192 -9.95 4.31 32.73
C SER A 192 -10.42 3.58 33.98
N SER A 193 -10.89 2.34 33.84
CA SER A 193 -11.14 1.48 35.00
C SER A 193 -9.83 0.91 35.56
N ASN A 194 -8.71 1.11 34.87
CA ASN A 194 -7.37 0.76 35.32
C ASN A 194 -6.77 1.95 36.09
N ALA A 195 -6.38 1.73 37.34
CA ALA A 195 -5.98 2.80 38.27
C ALA A 195 -4.65 3.50 37.92
N ASP A 196 -3.84 2.91 37.03
CA ASP A 196 -2.44 3.31 36.81
C ASP A 196 -2.17 4.01 35.47
N ASP A 197 -3.17 4.17 34.59
CA ASP A 197 -2.98 4.86 33.31
C ASP A 197 -4.26 5.57 32.83
N ASN A 198 -4.11 6.79 32.29
CA ASN A 198 -5.18 7.50 31.59
C ASN A 198 -5.50 6.89 30.21
N ASN A 199 -4.72 5.89 29.76
CA ASN A 199 -5.01 5.13 28.55
C ASN A 199 -6.03 4.01 28.81
N LYS A 200 -6.91 3.79 27.82
CA LYS A 200 -7.83 2.65 27.78
C LYS A 200 -7.29 1.55 26.88
N ASN A 201 -7.50 0.31 27.29
CA ASN A 201 -7.09 -0.88 26.54
C ASN A 201 -8.21 -1.31 25.60
N LEU A 202 -7.95 -1.34 24.28
CA LEU A 202 -8.85 -2.00 23.32
C LEU A 202 -8.46 -3.47 23.22
N ILE A 203 -9.32 -4.36 23.70
CA ILE A 203 -9.08 -5.81 23.72
C ILE A 203 -9.92 -6.45 22.61
N LEU A 204 -9.26 -7.20 21.73
CA LEU A 204 -9.88 -8.04 20.72
C LEU A 204 -9.54 -9.50 21.02
N HIS A 205 -10.54 -10.29 21.40
CA HIS A 205 -10.39 -11.72 21.68
C HIS A 205 -11.06 -12.55 20.59
N LYS A 206 -10.32 -13.48 19.98
CA LYS A 206 -10.85 -14.42 19.00
C LYS A 206 -10.86 -15.82 19.62
N GLU A 207 -12.03 -16.44 19.64
CA GLU A 207 -12.21 -17.80 20.15
C GLU A 207 -12.79 -18.69 19.05
N GLY A 208 -12.08 -19.77 18.68
CA GLY A 208 -12.47 -20.69 17.60
C GLY A 208 -11.45 -20.78 16.45
N SER A 209 -11.77 -21.55 15.41
CA SER A 209 -10.87 -21.86 14.27
C SER A 209 -10.97 -20.85 13.14
N GLY A 210 -9.90 -20.70 12.35
CA GLY A 210 -9.83 -19.74 11.26
C GLY A 210 -9.22 -18.39 11.64
N ARG A 211 -9.09 -17.52 10.63
CA ARG A 211 -8.32 -16.28 10.69
C ARG A 211 -9.23 -15.05 10.76
N LEU A 212 -8.99 -14.19 11.75
CA LEU A 212 -9.69 -12.91 11.90
C LEU A 212 -8.90 -11.80 11.21
N TYR A 213 -9.50 -11.19 10.19
CA TYR A 213 -9.03 -9.95 9.60
C TYR A 213 -9.77 -8.78 10.22
N TYR A 214 -9.03 -7.82 10.76
CA TYR A 214 -9.61 -6.64 11.40
C TYR A 214 -8.84 -5.38 11.03
N ARG A 215 -9.51 -4.23 11.17
CA ARG A 215 -8.93 -2.91 11.06
C ARG A 215 -9.41 -2.08 12.24
N ILE A 216 -8.47 -1.45 12.92
CA ILE A 216 -8.75 -0.45 13.95
C ILE A 216 -8.48 0.92 13.32
N GLY A 217 -9.44 1.83 13.46
CA GLY A 217 -9.32 3.20 12.98
C GLY A 217 -9.81 4.15 14.05
N LEU A 218 -9.07 5.25 14.25
CA LEU A 218 -9.44 6.34 15.14
C LEU A 218 -9.66 7.60 14.30
N ASN A 219 -10.85 8.16 14.37
CA ASN A 219 -11.17 9.45 13.78
C ASN A 219 -11.43 10.44 14.91
N TYR A 220 -10.62 11.50 14.98
CA TYR A 220 -10.66 12.46 16.10
C TYR A 220 -10.31 13.87 15.64
N ALA A 221 -10.78 14.85 16.41
CA ALA A 221 -10.32 16.23 16.33
C ALA A 221 -9.29 16.46 17.46
N PRO A 222 -8.08 16.94 17.15
CA PRO A 222 -7.12 17.34 18.16
C PRO A 222 -7.68 18.47 19.03
N SER A 223 -7.34 18.49 20.33
CA SER A 223 -7.70 19.58 21.23
C SER A 223 -7.05 20.91 20.86
N ASN A 224 -5.87 20.85 20.24
CA ASN A 224 -5.16 22.00 19.68
C ASN A 224 -5.09 21.88 18.15
N LEU A 225 -5.61 22.90 17.45
CA LEU A 225 -5.61 22.96 15.99
C LEU A 225 -4.27 23.47 15.41
N HIS A 226 -3.38 24.00 16.25
CA HIS A 226 -2.01 24.32 15.88
C HIS A 226 -1.14 23.06 15.96
N LEU A 227 -1.20 22.28 14.89
CA LEU A 227 -0.39 21.08 14.74
C LEU A 227 0.92 21.41 14.02
N ASN A 228 2.00 20.76 14.47
CA ASN A 228 3.24 20.77 13.72
C ASN A 228 3.04 20.09 12.36
N ALA A 229 3.72 20.59 11.33
CA ALA A 229 3.75 19.94 10.04
C ALA A 229 4.35 18.53 10.17
N VAL A 230 3.67 17.54 9.60
CA VAL A 230 4.08 16.13 9.62
C VAL A 230 4.08 15.55 8.21
N ASN A 231 4.91 14.54 7.99
CA ASN A 231 4.96 13.78 6.75
C ASN A 231 4.87 12.28 7.07
N PHE A 232 3.72 11.69 6.75
CA PHE A 232 3.47 10.25 6.91
C PHE A 232 3.38 9.54 5.54
N GLY A 233 4.26 9.89 4.61
CA GLY A 233 4.31 9.32 3.25
C GLY A 233 3.71 10.22 2.17
N PHE A 234 3.08 11.32 2.59
CA PHE A 234 2.72 12.45 1.75
C PHE A 234 3.31 13.71 2.37
N LYS A 235 4.02 14.49 1.54
CA LYS A 235 4.34 15.87 1.83
C LYS A 235 3.37 16.73 1.03
N VAL A 236 2.59 17.55 1.71
CA VAL A 236 1.65 18.49 1.08
C VAL A 236 2.08 19.90 1.44
N GLU A 237 2.27 20.74 0.43
CA GLU A 237 2.64 22.14 0.59
C GLU A 237 1.60 23.00 -0.13
N ARG A 238 1.12 24.04 0.57
CA ARG A 238 0.20 25.04 0.04
C ARG A 238 0.88 26.38 0.01
N THR A 239 0.87 27.03 -1.14
CA THR A 239 1.36 28.40 -1.32
C THR A 239 0.29 29.24 -2.00
N TYR A 240 0.30 30.53 -1.68
CA TYR A 240 -0.59 31.51 -2.29
C TYR A 240 0.25 32.47 -3.10
N ILE A 241 -0.21 32.77 -4.31
CA ILE A 241 0.38 33.79 -5.17
C ILE A 241 -0.69 34.81 -5.52
N ALA A 242 -0.30 36.09 -5.55
CA ALA A 242 -1.19 37.13 -6.04
C ALA A 242 -1.39 36.98 -7.55
N VAL A 243 -2.58 37.35 -8.04
CA VAL A 243 -2.88 37.32 -9.47
C VAL A 243 -2.60 38.67 -10.14
N ASP A 244 -3.08 39.77 -9.55
CA ASP A 244 -3.00 41.10 -10.18
C ASP A 244 -1.80 41.93 -9.70
N ASP A 245 -1.57 42.04 -8.38
CA ASP A 245 -0.39 42.71 -7.81
C ASP A 245 0.27 41.84 -6.73
N SER A 246 1.57 41.58 -6.90
CA SER A 246 2.43 40.88 -5.95
C SER A 246 2.32 41.36 -4.50
N SER A 247 1.98 42.63 -4.26
CA SER A 247 1.83 43.20 -2.93
C SER A 247 0.56 42.75 -2.19
N HIS A 248 -0.43 42.19 -2.91
CA HIS A 248 -1.74 41.79 -2.38
C HIS A 248 -1.71 40.50 -1.56
N VAL A 249 -0.65 39.70 -1.69
CA VAL A 249 -0.45 38.46 -0.94
C VAL A 249 0.89 38.51 -0.22
N LYS A 250 0.87 38.50 1.11
CA LYS A 250 2.09 38.56 1.92
C LYS A 250 2.14 37.42 2.92
N LYS A 251 3.23 36.67 2.92
CA LYS A 251 3.54 35.70 3.98
C LYS A 251 4.25 36.43 5.13
N GLN A 252 3.74 36.29 6.34
CA GLN A 252 4.30 36.89 7.55
C GLN A 252 5.45 36.03 8.11
N SER A 253 6.23 36.59 9.04
CA SER A 253 7.38 35.93 9.68
C SER A 253 6.98 34.70 10.49
N ASP A 254 5.77 34.68 11.05
CA ASP A 254 5.18 33.53 11.76
C ASP A 254 4.61 32.45 10.81
N GLY A 255 4.70 32.66 9.49
CA GLY A 255 4.23 31.73 8.47
C GLY A 255 2.76 31.91 8.06
N THR A 256 2.01 32.80 8.71
CA THR A 256 0.63 33.13 8.32
C THR A 256 0.60 33.95 7.02
N TRP A 257 -0.56 34.01 6.37
CA TRP A 257 -0.75 34.75 5.12
C TRP A 257 -1.73 35.89 5.32
N LYS A 258 -1.40 37.06 4.75
CA LYS A 258 -2.29 38.21 4.64
C LYS A 258 -2.68 38.44 3.18
N PHE A 259 -3.98 38.65 2.98
CA PHE A 259 -4.57 38.94 1.69
C PHE A 259 -5.22 40.31 1.73
N LYS A 260 -5.09 41.09 0.66
CA LYS A 260 -5.90 42.29 0.47
C LYS A 260 -7.33 41.88 0.13
N LEU A 261 -8.31 42.59 0.70
CA LEU A 261 -9.74 42.32 0.48
C LEU A 261 -10.12 42.55 -0.99
N ASN A 262 -11.07 41.73 -1.47
CA ASN A 262 -11.60 41.77 -2.84
C ASN A 262 -10.59 41.54 -3.96
N GLU A 263 -9.43 40.94 -3.65
CA GLU A 263 -8.39 40.63 -4.63
C GLU A 263 -8.36 39.14 -4.97
N LYS A 264 -7.94 38.82 -6.19
CA LYS A 264 -7.78 37.43 -6.63
C LYS A 264 -6.46 36.85 -6.12
N ILE A 265 -6.54 35.66 -5.57
CA ILE A 265 -5.39 34.85 -5.17
C ILE A 265 -5.42 33.53 -5.92
N LYS A 266 -4.24 33.04 -6.33
CA LYS A 266 -4.08 31.70 -6.89
C LYS A 266 -3.45 30.79 -5.84
N VAL A 267 -4.10 29.67 -5.59
CA VAL A 267 -3.63 28.63 -4.67
C VAL A 267 -2.82 27.60 -5.45
N ILE A 268 -1.60 27.32 -5.01
CA ILE A 268 -0.76 26.26 -5.54
C ILE A 268 -0.62 25.18 -4.48
N LEU A 269 -1.14 23.99 -4.77
CA LEU A 269 -1.00 22.80 -3.95
C LEU A 269 0.03 21.86 -4.57
N THR A 270 1.09 21.57 -3.83
CA THR A 270 2.12 20.61 -4.21
C THR A 270 2.02 19.40 -3.31
N MET A 271 1.71 18.23 -3.88
CA MET A 271 1.70 16.96 -3.16
C MET A 271 2.81 16.06 -3.69
N ILE A 272 3.70 15.62 -2.79
CA ILE A 272 4.85 14.77 -3.09
C ILE A 272 4.70 13.45 -2.32
N THR A 273 5.00 12.35 -2.98
CA THR A 273 5.09 11.02 -2.35
C THR A 273 6.32 10.28 -2.89
N THR A 274 6.93 9.46 -2.05
CA THR A 274 8.13 8.67 -2.40
C THR A 274 7.80 7.30 -2.97
N GLN A 275 6.52 6.91 -2.95
CA GLN A 275 6.04 5.59 -3.37
C GLN A 275 4.80 5.74 -4.24
N ARG A 276 4.48 4.73 -5.06
CA ARG A 276 3.23 4.72 -5.81
C ARG A 276 2.06 4.57 -4.84
N ARG A 277 1.05 5.43 -4.98
CA ARG A 277 -0.14 5.49 -4.13
C ARG A 277 -1.39 5.45 -5.01
N TYR A 278 -2.46 4.87 -4.49
CA TYR A 278 -3.72 4.65 -5.19
C TYR A 278 -4.88 5.15 -4.32
N HIS A 279 -6.03 5.46 -4.95
CA HIS A 279 -7.24 5.94 -4.26
C HIS A 279 -7.00 7.12 -3.31
N ILE A 280 -6.22 8.10 -3.77
CA ILE A 280 -5.84 9.27 -2.99
C ILE A 280 -6.89 10.37 -3.21
N ALA A 281 -7.36 10.96 -2.12
CA ALA A 281 -8.09 12.22 -2.14
C ALA A 281 -7.28 13.29 -1.41
N LEU A 282 -7.09 14.44 -2.03
CA LEU A 282 -6.54 15.63 -1.40
C LEU A 282 -7.69 16.59 -1.15
N VAL A 283 -7.92 16.93 0.11
CA VAL A 283 -8.93 17.91 0.52
C VAL A 283 -8.18 19.14 1.03
N ASP A 284 -8.40 20.28 0.37
CA ASP A 284 -7.87 21.58 0.80
C ASP A 284 -9.01 22.42 1.36
N TYR A 285 -8.99 22.67 2.68
CA TYR A 285 -9.96 23.55 3.32
C TYR A 285 -9.57 25.00 3.06
N LEU A 286 -10.51 25.75 2.48
CA LEU A 286 -10.33 27.16 2.18
C LEU A 286 -10.23 27.98 3.48
N PRO A 287 -9.30 28.94 3.58
CA PRO A 287 -9.29 29.91 4.67
C PRO A 287 -10.60 30.71 4.70
N ALA A 288 -11.05 31.07 5.90
CA ALA A 288 -12.19 31.95 6.06
C ALA A 288 -11.99 33.28 5.28
N GLY A 289 -13.05 33.78 4.66
CA GLY A 289 -13.03 34.98 3.82
C GLY A 289 -12.53 34.78 2.39
N CYS A 290 -12.05 33.58 2.03
CA CYS A 290 -11.75 33.22 0.65
C CYS A 290 -12.94 32.48 0.02
N GLU A 291 -13.32 32.88 -1.19
CA GLU A 291 -14.35 32.21 -1.98
C GLU A 291 -13.75 31.57 -3.23
N PRO A 292 -14.09 30.32 -3.56
CA PRO A 292 -13.57 29.66 -4.74
C PRO A 292 -14.25 30.21 -6.01
N LEU A 293 -13.45 30.62 -6.99
CA LEU A 293 -13.95 30.97 -8.32
C LEU A 293 -14.17 29.69 -9.13
N ASN A 294 -15.42 29.44 -9.54
CA ASN A 294 -15.77 28.26 -10.32
C ASN A 294 -15.50 28.48 -11.82
N THR A 295 -14.36 27.96 -12.30
CA THR A 295 -13.93 28.08 -13.69
C THR A 295 -14.81 27.36 -14.72
N LYS A 296 -15.79 26.55 -14.28
CA LYS A 296 -16.75 25.87 -15.17
C LYS A 296 -17.92 26.77 -15.60
N LEU A 297 -18.14 27.90 -14.94
CA LEU A 297 -19.23 28.82 -15.28
C LEU A 297 -18.79 29.77 -16.40
N LYS A 298 -19.63 29.92 -17.43
CA LYS A 298 -19.39 30.90 -18.50
C LYS A 298 -19.44 32.31 -17.89
N GLY A 299 -18.38 33.09 -18.10
CA GLY A 299 -18.26 34.47 -17.61
C GLY A 299 -17.44 34.64 -16.33
N THR A 300 -16.92 33.56 -15.73
CA THR A 300 -15.96 33.67 -14.62
C THR A 300 -14.66 34.27 -15.13
N ILE A 301 -14.32 35.47 -14.63
CA ILE A 301 -13.06 36.16 -14.98
C ILE A 301 -11.92 35.50 -14.20
N THR A 302 -11.35 34.44 -14.78
CA THR A 302 -10.02 33.97 -14.40
C THR A 302 -9.01 34.89 -15.06
N GLY A 303 -8.07 35.49 -14.34
CA GLY A 303 -6.81 35.95 -15.00
C GLY A 303 -6.15 34.77 -15.72
N ASP A 304 -5.08 34.96 -16.51
CA ASP A 304 -4.36 33.96 -17.35
C ASP A 304 -3.84 32.70 -16.59
N THR A 305 -4.75 31.98 -15.97
CA THR A 305 -4.51 30.97 -14.96
C THR A 305 -5.54 29.87 -15.18
N GLU A 306 -5.31 29.07 -16.21
CA GLU A 306 -5.98 27.78 -16.31
C GLU A 306 -5.69 26.98 -15.03
N SER A 307 -6.75 26.47 -14.41
CA SER A 307 -6.65 25.47 -13.36
C SER A 307 -6.03 24.21 -13.97
N SER A 308 -4.73 24.05 -13.81
CA SER A 308 -3.96 22.95 -14.39
C SER A 308 -3.43 22.05 -13.29
N VAL A 309 -3.69 20.74 -13.43
CA VAL A 309 -3.01 19.71 -12.63
C VAL A 309 -1.81 19.25 -13.44
N SER A 310 -0.62 19.72 -13.08
CA SER A 310 0.62 19.21 -13.64
C SER A 310 1.14 18.05 -12.79
N ARG A 311 1.48 16.93 -13.44
CA ARG A 311 2.17 15.80 -12.80
C ARG A 311 3.59 15.77 -13.33
N SER A 312 4.55 16.24 -12.53
CA SER A 312 5.97 16.04 -12.81
C SER A 312 6.47 14.82 -12.03
N LYS A 313 7.03 13.84 -12.75
CA LYS A 313 7.86 12.79 -12.14
C LYS A 313 9.27 13.37 -12.07
N ARG A 314 9.87 13.46 -10.88
CA ARG A 314 11.33 13.58 -10.79
C ARG A 314 11.92 12.20 -11.08
N ASP A 315 12.87 12.15 -12.00
CA ASP A 315 13.52 10.96 -12.59
C ASP A 315 13.64 9.79 -11.60
N VAL A 316 13.13 8.59 -11.89
CA VAL A 316 13.63 7.69 -12.94
C VAL A 316 12.60 7.53 -14.08
N PHE A 317 13.06 7.77 -15.31
CA PHE A 317 12.32 7.67 -16.57
C PHE A 317 11.33 6.50 -16.60
N CYS A 318 10.05 6.82 -16.77
CA CYS A 318 9.08 6.02 -17.51
C CYS A 318 7.82 6.87 -17.73
N CYS A 319 7.48 7.10 -19.00
CA CYS A 319 6.39 7.97 -19.42
C CYS A 319 5.04 7.33 -19.09
N ALA A 320 4.09 8.09 -18.54
CA ALA A 320 2.72 7.60 -18.39
C ALA A 320 1.72 8.68 -18.78
N SER A 321 1.02 8.40 -19.88
CA SER A 321 -0.11 9.13 -20.45
C SER A 321 -1.15 9.51 -19.39
N THR A 322 -1.50 10.79 -19.33
CA THR A 322 -2.62 11.29 -18.53
C THR A 322 -3.88 11.20 -19.38
N LYS A 323 -4.76 10.23 -19.11
CA LYS A 323 -6.18 10.33 -19.44
C LYS A 323 -6.88 11.08 -18.32
N VAL A 324 -7.32 12.30 -18.63
CA VAL A 324 -8.27 13.05 -17.82
C VAL A 324 -9.60 12.30 -17.89
N PHE A 325 -10.10 11.79 -16.77
CA PHE A 325 -11.47 11.32 -16.68
C PHE A 325 -12.40 12.53 -16.49
N ARG A 326 -13.43 12.59 -17.35
CA ARG A 326 -14.50 13.59 -17.35
C ARG A 326 -15.39 13.46 -16.12
#